data_AF-A0A084EI83-F1
#
_entry.id   AF-A0A084EI83-F1
#
_cell.length_a   1.000
_cell.length_b   1.000
_cell.length_c   1.000
_cell.angle_alpha   90.00
_cell.angle_beta   90.00
_cell.angle_gamma   90.00
#
_symmetry.space_group_name_H-M   'P 1'
#
loop_
_entity.id
_entity.type
_entity.pdbx_description
1 polymer ?
#
loop_
_entity_poly.entity_id
_entity_poly.type
_entity_poly.pdbx_seq_one_letter_code
_entity_poly.pdbx_strand_id
1 'polypeptide(L)'
;MTVPTHCKGCGKEFKRKVARKTGYCHACYMAGPHHANPDTRAKLSASMKARLADPNARAEHLERTRRGRVERLEKDPEFREMVREQGRAVGALRLGGQGAPAGSDMRKAAGRSVTRTKLADIPLEYREMHKKLRKQVGAQESRRLIADQHNADVIRFQRTGNLQQTARA
;
A
#
# COMPACT_ATOMS: atom_id res chain seq x y z
N MET A 1 -39.86 -15.08 15.58
CA MET A 1 -38.99 -15.13 16.77
C MET A 1 -38.65 -13.70 17.19
N THR A 2 -39.19 -13.22 18.30
CA THR A 2 -38.87 -11.91 18.89
C THR A 2 -37.49 -11.99 19.55
N VAL A 3 -36.51 -11.28 19.00
CA VAL A 3 -35.14 -11.25 19.56
C VAL A 3 -35.17 -10.34 20.80
N PRO A 4 -34.69 -10.81 21.97
CA PRO A 4 -34.72 -10.02 23.19
C PRO A 4 -33.89 -8.73 23.05
N THR A 5 -34.37 -7.65 23.66
CA THR A 5 -33.71 -6.32 23.72
C THR A 5 -32.57 -6.25 24.73
N HIS A 6 -32.42 -7.30 25.53
CA HIS A 6 -31.42 -7.42 26.59
C HIS A 6 -30.51 -8.61 26.33
N CYS A 7 -29.23 -8.48 26.71
CA CYS A 7 -28.26 -9.55 26.58
C CYS A 7 -28.49 -10.65 27.61
N LYS A 8 -28.69 -11.89 27.13
CA LYS A 8 -28.80 -13.08 27.98
C LYS A 8 -27.55 -13.36 28.83
N GLY A 9 -26.39 -12.84 28.43
CA GLY A 9 -25.12 -13.08 29.13
C GLY A 9 -24.71 -11.99 30.13
N CYS A 10 -25.09 -10.73 29.90
CA CYS A 10 -24.67 -9.61 30.77
C CYS A 10 -25.78 -8.63 31.12
N GLY A 11 -27.03 -8.92 30.77
CA GLY A 11 -28.19 -8.06 31.04
C GLY A 11 -28.25 -6.74 30.26
N LYS A 12 -27.13 -6.31 29.65
CA LYS A 12 -27.06 -5.02 28.95
C LYS A 12 -28.08 -4.90 27.83
N GLU A 13 -28.74 -3.77 27.79
CA GLU A 13 -29.62 -3.38 26.70
C GLU A 13 -28.83 -3.15 25.41
N PHE A 14 -29.39 -3.61 24.30
CA PHE A 14 -28.85 -3.32 22.99
C PHE A 14 -29.95 -3.02 21.99
N LYS A 15 -29.64 -2.13 21.03
CA LYS A 15 -30.55 -1.82 19.93
C LYS A 15 -30.83 -3.07 19.11
N ARG A 16 -32.11 -3.43 18.97
CA ARG A 16 -32.54 -4.56 18.14
C ARG A 16 -32.15 -4.29 16.69
N LYS A 17 -31.38 -5.21 16.10
CA LYS A 17 -31.05 -5.19 14.67
C LYS A 17 -31.78 -6.35 14.01
N VAL A 18 -32.43 -6.11 12.87
CA VAL A 18 -33.17 -7.15 12.11
C VAL A 18 -32.26 -8.34 11.77
N ALA A 19 -30.99 -8.08 11.48
CA ALA A 19 -29.99 -9.11 11.16
C ALA A 19 -29.47 -9.90 12.38
N ARG A 20 -29.72 -9.46 13.62
CA ARG A 20 -29.19 -10.13 14.82
C ARG A 20 -30.08 -11.32 15.14
N LYS A 21 -29.53 -12.53 15.03
CA LYS A 21 -30.20 -13.79 15.35
C LYS A 21 -29.92 -14.29 16.78
N THR A 22 -28.92 -13.72 17.46
CA THR A 22 -28.48 -14.14 18.80
C THR A 22 -29.02 -13.21 19.89
N GLY A 23 -29.33 -13.77 21.06
CA GLY A 23 -29.73 -13.01 22.26
C GLY A 23 -28.55 -12.45 23.07
N TYR A 24 -27.34 -12.43 22.51
CA TYR A 24 -26.12 -12.00 23.19
C TYR A 24 -25.57 -10.72 22.56
N CYS A 25 -24.96 -9.85 23.37
CA CYS A 25 -24.18 -8.73 22.86
C CYS A 25 -22.88 -9.25 22.20
N HIS A 26 -22.22 -8.43 21.38
CA HIS A 26 -21.02 -8.86 20.65
C HIS A 26 -19.92 -9.37 21.60
N ALA A 27 -19.68 -8.67 22.71
CA ALA A 27 -18.69 -9.08 23.71
C ALA A 27 -19.04 -10.44 24.35
N CYS A 28 -20.28 -10.63 24.83
CA CYS A 28 -20.70 -11.90 25.42
C CYS A 28 -20.80 -13.03 24.39
N TYR A 29 -21.08 -12.70 23.13
CA TYR A 29 -21.05 -13.69 22.05
C TYR A 29 -19.62 -14.16 21.79
N MET A 30 -18.66 -13.24 21.68
CA MET A 30 -17.24 -13.54 21.47
C MET A 30 -16.57 -14.23 22.67
N ALA A 31 -16.96 -13.86 23.89
CA ALA A 31 -16.45 -14.45 25.12
C ALA A 31 -17.23 -15.72 25.55
N GLY A 32 -18.36 -16.01 24.90
CA GLY A 32 -19.25 -17.08 25.30
C GLY A 32 -18.81 -18.47 24.81
N PRO A 33 -19.43 -19.54 25.35
CA PRO A 33 -19.12 -20.93 24.97
C PRO A 33 -19.37 -21.22 23.48
N HIS A 34 -20.19 -20.42 22.80
CA HIS A 34 -20.43 -20.53 21.36
C HIS A 34 -19.19 -20.23 20.51
N HIS A 35 -18.35 -19.27 20.94
CA HIS A 35 -17.11 -18.93 20.24
C HIS A 35 -15.92 -19.75 20.72
N ALA A 36 -15.93 -20.18 21.99
CA ALA A 36 -14.88 -21.04 22.56
C ALA A 36 -14.99 -22.51 22.10
N ASN A 37 -16.18 -22.98 21.71
CA ASN A 37 -16.36 -24.35 21.24
C ASN A 37 -15.67 -24.58 19.87
N PRO A 38 -14.72 -25.51 19.76
CA PRO A 38 -13.97 -25.78 18.54
C PRO A 38 -14.86 -26.28 17.40
N ASP A 39 -15.91 -27.06 17.66
CA ASP A 39 -16.82 -27.57 16.64
C ASP A 39 -17.63 -26.45 16.00
N THR A 40 -18.07 -25.48 16.80
CA THR A 40 -18.78 -24.30 16.28
C THR A 40 -17.85 -23.45 15.43
N ARG A 41 -16.59 -23.28 15.84
CA ARG A 41 -15.57 -22.58 15.05
C ARG A 41 -15.27 -23.30 13.74
N ALA A 42 -15.17 -24.63 13.75
CA ALA A 42 -14.93 -25.44 12.57
C ALA A 42 -16.08 -25.29 11.56
N LYS A 43 -17.34 -25.35 12.02
CA LYS A 43 -18.53 -25.13 11.18
C LYS A 43 -18.55 -23.73 10.56
N LEU A 44 -18.25 -22.69 11.34
CA LEU A 44 -18.17 -21.31 10.83
C LEU A 44 -17.05 -21.14 9.80
N SER A 45 -15.88 -21.75 10.05
CA SER A 45 -14.76 -21.73 9.11
C SER A 45 -15.11 -22.43 7.80
N ALA A 46 -15.72 -23.62 7.87
CA ALA A 46 -16.15 -24.38 6.69
C ALA A 46 -17.19 -23.59 5.86
N SER A 47 -18.20 -23.01 6.51
CA SER A 47 -19.20 -22.17 5.85
C SER A 47 -18.57 -20.96 5.15
N MET A 48 -17.62 -20.28 5.81
CA MET A 48 -16.92 -19.15 5.20
C MET A 48 -16.04 -19.57 4.02
N LYS A 49 -15.34 -20.71 4.12
CA LYS A 49 -14.56 -21.27 3.01
C LYS A 49 -15.44 -21.60 1.81
N ALA A 50 -16.59 -22.24 2.04
CA ALA A 50 -17.56 -22.54 0.99
C ALA A 50 -18.08 -21.27 0.32
N ARG A 51 -18.43 -20.24 1.11
CA ARG A 51 -18.88 -18.95 0.56
C ARG A 51 -17.82 -18.23 -0.25
N LEU A 52 -16.55 -18.31 0.16
CA LEU A 52 -15.43 -17.67 -0.55
C LEU A 52 -14.85 -18.52 -1.69
N ALA A 53 -15.39 -19.73 -1.91
CA ALA A 53 -15.05 -20.54 -3.08
C ALA A 53 -15.65 -19.95 -4.37
N ASP A 54 -16.81 -19.27 -4.28
CA ASP A 54 -17.36 -18.49 -5.38
C ASP A 54 -16.49 -17.26 -5.64
N PRO A 55 -15.95 -17.09 -6.87
CA PRO A 55 -15.11 -15.94 -7.22
C PRO A 55 -15.83 -14.59 -7.05
N ASN A 56 -17.14 -14.52 -7.29
CA ASN A 56 -17.89 -13.27 -7.17
C ASN A 56 -18.05 -12.87 -5.69
N ALA A 57 -18.50 -13.80 -4.85
CA ALA A 57 -18.59 -13.57 -3.40
C ALA A 57 -17.22 -13.26 -2.77
N ARG A 58 -16.14 -13.86 -3.29
CA ARG A 58 -14.76 -13.55 -2.87
C ARG A 58 -14.36 -12.13 -3.26
N ALA A 59 -14.60 -11.73 -4.50
CA ALA A 59 -14.28 -10.39 -4.98
C ALA A 59 -15.01 -9.31 -4.17
N GLU A 60 -16.32 -9.48 -3.94
CA GLU A 60 -17.13 -8.58 -3.11
C GLU A 60 -16.59 -8.50 -1.66
N HIS A 61 -16.22 -9.65 -1.08
CA HIS A 61 -15.64 -9.66 0.26
C HIS A 61 -14.30 -8.92 0.34
N LEU A 62 -13.44 -9.06 -0.67
CA LEU A 62 -12.16 -8.35 -0.74
C LEU A 62 -12.35 -6.85 -0.95
N GLU A 63 -13.26 -6.44 -1.83
CA GLU A 63 -13.59 -5.02 -2.08
C GLU A 63 -14.10 -4.35 -0.81
N ARG A 64 -15.09 -4.96 -0.14
CA ARG A 64 -15.61 -4.45 1.14
C ARG A 64 -14.54 -4.35 2.22
N THR A 65 -13.70 -5.38 2.36
CA THR A 65 -12.61 -5.38 3.35
C THR A 65 -11.57 -4.29 3.03
N ARG A 66 -11.23 -4.12 1.75
CA ARG A 66 -10.32 -3.07 1.29
C ARG A 66 -10.89 -1.69 1.57
N ARG A 67 -12.16 -1.45 1.23
CA ARG A 67 -12.83 -0.17 1.48
C ARG A 67 -12.84 0.20 2.96
N GLY A 68 -13.27 -0.73 3.82
CA GLY A 68 -13.27 -0.51 5.27
C GLY A 68 -11.87 -0.25 5.84
N ARG A 69 -10.83 -0.89 5.29
CA ARG A 69 -9.45 -0.61 5.68
C ARG A 69 -9.00 0.79 5.27
N VAL A 70 -9.31 1.23 4.06
CA VAL A 70 -8.98 2.59 3.59
C VAL A 70 -9.68 3.63 4.45
N GLU A 71 -10.99 3.50 4.65
CA GLU A 71 -11.75 4.42 5.50
C GLU A 71 -11.19 4.50 6.93
N ARG A 72 -10.75 3.36 7.50
CA ARG A 72 -10.14 3.35 8.83
C ARG A 72 -8.78 4.05 8.84
N LEU A 73 -7.93 3.82 7.83
CA LEU A 73 -6.63 4.50 7.72
C LEU A 73 -6.77 6.03 7.61
N GLU A 74 -7.87 6.52 7.05
CA GLU A 74 -8.16 7.96 6.96
C GLU A 74 -8.66 8.54 8.28
N LYS A 75 -9.55 7.82 8.98
CA LYS A 75 -10.22 8.31 10.20
C LYS A 75 -9.38 8.14 11.47
N ASP A 76 -8.52 7.13 11.51
CA ASP A 76 -7.82 6.67 12.71
C ASP A 76 -6.29 6.83 12.54
N PRO A 77 -5.70 7.91 13.08
CA PRO A 77 -4.26 8.15 12.95
C PRO A 77 -3.40 7.11 13.68
N GLU A 78 -3.88 6.55 14.81
CA GLU A 78 -3.15 5.50 15.54
C GLU A 78 -3.08 4.21 14.72
N PHE A 79 -4.19 3.82 14.09
CA PHE A 79 -4.21 2.67 13.19
C PHE A 79 -3.30 2.86 11.98
N ARG A 80 -3.18 4.09 11.47
CA ARG A 80 -2.26 4.42 10.39
C ARG A 80 -0.80 4.23 10.81
N GLU A 81 -0.42 4.68 12.00
CA GLU A 81 0.94 4.49 12.51
C GLU A 81 1.26 3.02 12.76
N MET A 82 0.33 2.26 13.34
CA MET A 82 0.48 0.81 13.52
C MET A 82 0.70 0.09 12.19
N VAL A 83 -0.05 0.45 11.13
CA VAL A 83 0.14 -0.14 9.80
C VAL A 83 1.50 0.23 9.20
N ARG A 84 1.98 1.46 9.43
CA ARG A 84 3.32 1.89 9.00
C ARG A 84 4.42 1.11 9.72
N GLU A 85 4.28 0.94 11.03
CA GLU A 85 5.21 0.15 11.84
C GLU A 85 5.25 -1.31 11.41
N GLN A 86 4.09 -1.95 11.20
CA GLN A 86 4.03 -3.30 10.63
C GLN A 86 4.68 -3.37 9.25
N GLY A 87 4.44 -2.37 8.39
CA GLY A 87 5.10 -2.28 7.09
C GLY A 87 6.63 -2.19 7.20
N ARG A 88 7.14 -1.42 8.17
CA ARG A 88 8.58 -1.35 8.47
C ARG A 88 9.11 -2.69 8.98
N ALA A 89 8.42 -3.35 9.91
CA ALA A 89 8.82 -4.64 10.46
C ALA A 89 8.85 -5.74 9.39
N VAL A 90 7.81 -5.84 8.56
CA VAL A 90 7.74 -6.80 7.45
C VAL A 90 8.81 -6.50 6.39
N GLY A 91 9.05 -5.21 6.12
CA GLY A 91 10.13 -4.77 5.22
C GLY A 91 11.52 -5.13 5.75
N ALA A 92 11.75 -4.96 7.05
CA ALA A 92 13.00 -5.33 7.72
C ALA A 92 13.25 -6.84 7.66
N LEU A 93 12.21 -7.64 7.86
CA LEU A 93 12.23 -9.10 7.70
C LEU A 93 12.37 -9.55 6.24
N ARG A 94 12.35 -8.62 5.27
CA ARG A 94 12.39 -8.87 3.82
C ARG A 94 11.38 -9.93 3.35
N LEU A 95 10.28 -10.12 4.09
CA LEU A 95 9.21 -11.09 3.78
C LEU A 95 8.50 -10.79 2.43
N GLY A 96 8.73 -9.60 1.85
CA GLY A 96 8.38 -9.27 0.46
C GLY A 96 9.57 -8.88 -0.44
N GLY A 97 10.80 -8.85 0.08
CA GLY A 97 12.02 -8.46 -0.65
C GLY A 97 12.56 -9.56 -1.56
N GLN A 98 12.14 -10.81 -1.36
CA GLN A 98 12.38 -11.92 -2.29
C GLN A 98 11.57 -11.79 -3.60
N GLY A 99 10.67 -10.80 -3.68
CA GLY A 99 9.44 -10.84 -4.47
C GLY A 99 9.52 -10.66 -5.97
N ALA A 100 10.68 -10.60 -6.62
CA ALA A 100 10.74 -10.78 -8.07
C ALA A 100 12.18 -11.07 -8.53
N PRO A 101 12.42 -11.92 -9.53
CA PRO A 101 13.75 -12.17 -10.08
C PRO A 101 14.35 -10.89 -10.70
N ALA A 102 15.68 -10.84 -10.81
CA ALA A 102 16.36 -9.77 -11.55
C ALA A 102 15.80 -9.69 -12.98
N GLY A 103 15.50 -8.48 -13.47
CA GLY A 103 14.93 -8.29 -14.81
C GLY A 103 13.41 -8.44 -14.93
N SER A 104 12.71 -8.86 -13.87
CA SER A 104 11.24 -8.86 -13.83
C SER A 104 10.62 -7.47 -14.08
N ASP A 105 9.42 -7.44 -14.64
CA ASP A 105 8.71 -6.19 -14.94
C ASP A 105 8.40 -5.37 -13.68
N MET A 106 8.13 -6.04 -12.56
CA MET A 106 7.99 -5.37 -11.26
C MET A 106 9.27 -4.64 -10.84
N ARG A 107 10.45 -5.27 -10.98
CA ARG A 107 11.74 -4.61 -10.68
C ARG A 107 12.04 -3.48 -11.66
N LYS A 108 11.74 -3.66 -12.96
CA LYS A 108 11.89 -2.60 -13.97
C LYS A 108 10.99 -1.40 -13.65
N ALA A 109 9.73 -1.64 -13.28
CA ALA A 109 8.79 -0.59 -12.89
C ALA A 109 9.23 0.14 -11.61
N ALA A 110 9.69 -0.59 -10.59
CA ALA A 110 10.27 0.00 -9.39
C ALA A 110 11.51 0.84 -9.71
N GLY A 111 12.41 0.34 -10.57
CA GLY A 111 13.58 1.07 -11.05
C GLY A 111 13.21 2.37 -11.77
N ARG A 112 12.19 2.35 -12.63
CA ARG A 112 11.65 3.56 -13.28
C ARG A 112 11.10 4.55 -12.26
N SER A 113 10.33 4.07 -11.27
CA SER A 113 9.78 4.91 -10.20
C SER A 113 10.88 5.59 -9.38
N VAL A 114 11.88 4.82 -8.94
CA VAL A 114 13.04 5.34 -8.18
C VAL A 114 13.82 6.36 -9.01
N THR A 115 14.05 6.07 -10.30
CA THR A 115 14.75 6.99 -11.20
C THR A 115 13.97 8.30 -11.37
N ARG A 116 12.65 8.21 -11.56
CA ARG A 116 11.77 9.38 -11.67
C ARG A 116 11.85 10.27 -10.44
N THR A 117 11.89 9.70 -9.24
CA THR A 117 11.96 10.47 -7.99
C THR A 117 13.36 11.03 -7.74
N LYS A 118 14.41 10.24 -7.98
CA LYS A 118 15.80 10.64 -7.65
C LYS A 118 16.44 11.59 -8.66
N LEU A 119 15.94 11.62 -9.90
CA LEU A 119 16.40 12.50 -10.98
C LEU A 119 15.30 13.48 -11.42
N ALA A 120 14.34 13.78 -10.53
CA ALA A 120 13.22 14.67 -10.83
C ALA A 120 13.69 16.10 -11.15
N ASP A 121 14.76 16.53 -10.49
CA ASP A 121 15.43 17.82 -10.60
C ASP A 121 16.31 17.95 -11.85
N ILE A 122 16.55 16.86 -12.57
CA ILE A 122 17.45 16.82 -13.72
C ILE A 122 16.64 16.64 -15.01
N PRO A 123 16.77 17.54 -15.99
CA PRO A 123 16.09 17.41 -17.28
C PRO A 123 16.48 16.11 -17.98
N LEU A 124 15.55 15.56 -18.77
CA LEU A 124 15.64 14.20 -19.31
C LEU A 124 16.92 13.98 -20.14
N GLU A 125 17.31 15.00 -20.90
CA GLU A 125 18.43 15.02 -21.83
C GLU A 125 19.77 14.88 -21.09
N TYR A 126 19.86 15.44 -19.88
CA TYR A 126 21.09 15.45 -19.09
C TYR A 126 21.18 14.27 -18.11
N ARG A 127 20.19 13.37 -18.05
CA ARG A 127 20.20 12.25 -17.08
C ARG A 127 21.31 11.24 -17.32
N GLU A 128 21.64 10.95 -18.57
CA GLU A 128 22.77 10.06 -18.90
C GLU A 128 24.11 10.73 -18.59
N MET A 129 24.22 12.03 -18.90
CA MET A 129 25.38 12.84 -18.51
C MET A 129 25.56 12.83 -16.98
N HIS A 130 24.48 12.95 -16.20
CA HIS A 130 24.52 12.91 -14.74
C HIS A 130 25.05 11.56 -14.25
N LYS A 131 24.60 10.45 -14.85
CA LYS A 131 25.07 9.11 -14.46
C LYS A 131 26.56 8.92 -14.71
N LYS A 132 27.09 9.47 -15.81
CA LYS A 132 28.52 9.44 -16.14
C LYS A 132 29.32 10.33 -15.18
N LEU A 133 28.93 11.61 -15.06
CA LEU A 133 29.59 12.58 -14.19
C LEU A 133 29.57 12.17 -12.72
N ARG A 134 28.45 11.62 -12.22
CA ARG A 134 28.33 11.16 -10.84
C ARG A 134 29.40 10.13 -10.46
N LYS A 135 29.84 9.29 -11.40
CA LYS A 135 30.91 8.31 -11.16
C LYS A 135 32.30 8.94 -11.09
N GLN A 136 32.49 10.11 -11.71
CA GLN A 136 33.78 10.80 -11.82
C GLN A 136 33.96 11.84 -10.71
N VAL A 137 32.98 12.71 -10.51
CA VAL A 137 33.08 13.89 -9.63
C VAL A 137 32.17 13.81 -8.40
N GLY A 138 31.36 12.75 -8.28
CA GLY A 138 30.37 12.60 -7.22
C GLY A 138 29.04 13.28 -7.52
N ALA A 139 28.04 13.04 -6.66
CA ALA A 139 26.64 13.36 -6.95
C ALA A 139 26.27 14.85 -6.84
N GLN A 140 26.88 15.59 -5.91
CA GLN A 140 26.61 17.02 -5.76
C GLN A 140 27.25 17.82 -6.90
N GLU A 141 28.52 17.50 -7.20
CA GLU A 141 29.25 18.19 -8.26
C GLU A 141 28.66 17.89 -9.64
N SER A 142 28.24 16.65 -9.90
CA SER A 142 27.55 16.30 -11.16
C SER A 142 26.25 17.09 -11.37
N ARG A 143 25.55 17.46 -10.30
CA ARG A 143 24.32 18.26 -10.39
C ARG A 143 24.61 19.71 -10.73
N ARG A 144 25.65 20.28 -10.13
CA ARG A 144 26.11 21.65 -10.43
C ARG A 144 26.52 21.79 -11.90
N LEU A 145 27.39 20.89 -12.35
CA LEU A 145 27.86 20.88 -13.75
C LEU A 145 26.71 20.76 -14.75
N ILE A 146 25.66 19.99 -14.43
CA ILE A 146 24.49 19.87 -15.32
C ILE A 146 23.61 21.10 -15.26
N ALA A 147 23.42 21.72 -14.11
CA ALA A 147 22.69 22.97 -14.02
C ALA A 147 23.37 24.07 -14.83
N ASP A 148 24.70 24.15 -14.74
CA ASP A 148 25.51 25.11 -15.50
C ASP A 148 25.42 24.85 -17.02
N GLN A 149 25.54 23.58 -17.43
CA GLN A 149 25.41 23.19 -18.83
C GLN A 149 24.01 23.45 -19.38
N HIS A 150 22.97 23.10 -18.63
CA HIS A 150 21.58 23.37 -19.00
C HIS A 150 21.33 24.86 -19.19
N ASN A 151 21.82 25.70 -18.28
CA ASN A 151 21.69 27.14 -18.38
C ASN A 151 22.44 27.71 -19.59
N ALA A 152 23.65 27.21 -19.88
CA ALA A 152 24.41 27.59 -21.05
C ALA A 152 23.67 27.23 -22.36
N ASP A 153 23.06 26.04 -22.41
CA ASP A 153 22.29 25.58 -23.56
C ASP A 153 20.99 26.37 -23.75
N VAL A 154 20.29 26.73 -22.67
CA VAL A 154 19.11 27.62 -22.72
C VAL A 154 19.48 29.01 -23.26
N ILE A 155 20.56 29.61 -22.75
CA ILE A 155 21.03 30.92 -23.22
C ILE A 155 21.41 30.86 -24.70
N ARG A 156 22.08 29.79 -25.13
CA ARG A 156 22.44 29.59 -26.54
C ARG A 156 21.22 29.43 -27.42
N PHE A 157 20.24 28.63 -26.99
CA PHE A 157 19.00 28.42 -27.72
C PHE A 157 18.23 29.73 -27.90
N GLN A 158 18.11 30.53 -26.83
CA GLN A 158 17.47 31.86 -26.91
C GLN A 158 18.16 32.79 -27.93
N ARG A 159 19.48 32.68 -28.09
CA ARG A 159 20.25 33.51 -29.04
C ARG A 159 20.22 33.02 -30.47
N THR A 160 20.17 31.71 -30.68
CA THR A 160 20.43 31.09 -31.99
C THR A 160 19.27 30.29 -32.56
N GLY A 161 18.25 30.00 -31.75
CA GLY A 161 17.14 29.10 -32.09
C GLY A 161 17.53 27.63 -32.19
N ASN A 162 18.80 27.27 -31.95
CA ASN A 162 19.32 25.91 -32.06
C ASN A 162 19.76 25.36 -30.72
N LEU A 163 19.15 24.24 -30.32
CA LEU A 163 19.52 23.52 -29.10
C LEU A 163 20.45 22.38 -29.55
N GLN A 164 21.74 22.48 -29.22
CA GLN A 164 22.62 21.33 -29.44
C GLN A 164 22.12 20.22 -28.51
N GLN A 165 21.62 19.14 -29.10
CA GLN A 165 21.40 17.89 -28.37
C GLN A 165 22.77 17.38 -27.95
N THR A 166 23.26 17.83 -26.81
CA THR A 166 24.55 17.41 -26.29
C THR A 166 24.45 15.92 -25.93
N ALA A 167 24.99 15.12 -26.85
CA ALA A 167 25.34 13.71 -26.75
C ALA A 167 24.20 12.69 -26.64
N ARG A 168 23.67 12.28 -27.80
CA ARG A 168 23.48 10.84 -28.08
C ARG A 168 24.85 10.14 -27.96
N ALA A 169 25.23 9.70 -26.77
CA ALA A 169 26.36 8.80 -26.56
C ALA A 169 26.09 7.87 -25.38
#